data_AF-A0A2A4J178-F1
#
_entry.id   AF-A0A2A4J178-F1
#
_cell.length_a   1.000
_cell.length_b   1.000
_cell.length_c   1.000
_cell.angle_alpha   90.00
_cell.angle_beta   90.00
_cell.angle_gamma   90.00
#
_symmetry.space_group_name_H-M   'P 1'
#
loop_
_entity.id
_entity.type
_entity.pdbx_description
1 polymer ?
#
loop_
_entity_poly.entity_id
_entity_poly.type
_entity_poly.pdbx_seq_one_letter_code
_entity_poly.pdbx_strand_id
1 'polypeptide(L)' 'MEGIGQLADHQNSAVRKAAVFCMVAFTFALGEERMQPHLKHLSVSKYRLLQVYISKQREEGGRAGAAPPT' A
#
# COMPACT_ATOMS: atom_id res chain seq x y z
N MET A 1 -12.96 -15.97 -0.23
CA MET A 1 -12.89 -14.53 -0.52
C MET A 1 -11.41 -14.20 -0.67
N GLU A 2 -10.96 -13.93 -1.89
CA GLU A 2 -9.53 -13.70 -2.15
C GLU A 2 -9.14 -12.35 -1.55
N GLY A 3 -8.26 -12.38 -0.55
CA GLY A 3 -7.77 -11.16 0.10
C GLY A 3 -6.79 -10.41 -0.81
N ILE A 4 -6.65 -9.11 -0.62
CA ILE A 4 -5.74 -8.25 -1.41
C ILE A 4 -4.30 -8.79 -1.39
N GLY A 5 -3.89 -9.47 -0.30
CA GLY A 5 -2.61 -10.16 -0.21
C GLY A 5 -2.40 -11.24 -1.29
N GLN A 6 -3.46 -11.93 -1.71
CA GLN A 6 -3.39 -12.96 -2.77
C GLN A 6 -3.26 -12.33 -4.16
N LEU A 7 -3.88 -11.16 -4.38
CA LEU A 7 -3.76 -10.40 -5.64
C LEU A 7 -2.33 -9.87 -5.88
N ALA A 8 -1.54 -9.69 -4.82
CA ALA A 8 -0.13 -9.33 -4.93
C ALA A 8 0.74 -10.44 -5.57
N ASP A 9 0.24 -11.67 -5.62
CA ASP A 9 0.87 -12.85 -6.23
C ASP A 9 0.22 -13.28 -7.54
N HIS A 10 -0.76 -12.51 -8.03
CA HIS A 10 -1.50 -12.83 -9.24
C HIS A 10 -0.57 -12.90 -10.48
N GLN A 11 -0.79 -13.82 -11.42
CA GLN A 11 0.07 -13.97 -12.61
C GLN A 11 0.13 -12.70 -13.48
N ASN A 12 -0.98 -11.96 -13.55
CA ASN A 12 -1.06 -10.70 -14.25
C ASN A 12 -0.33 -9.57 -13.48
N SER A 13 0.73 -9.02 -14.09
CA SER A 13 1.53 -7.91 -13.54
C SER A 13 0.73 -6.64 -13.24
N ALA A 14 -0.33 -6.35 -14.02
CA ALA A 14 -1.18 -5.18 -13.78
C ALA A 14 -1.99 -5.34 -12.48
N VAL A 15 -2.49 -6.55 -12.21
CA VAL A 15 -3.23 -6.88 -10.98
C VAL A 15 -2.31 -6.78 -9.76
N ARG A 16 -1.08 -7.29 -9.85
CA ARG A 16 -0.10 -7.14 -8.76
C ARG A 16 0.20 -5.68 -8.45
N LYS A 17 0.42 -4.85 -9.47
CA LYS A 17 0.63 -3.41 -9.30
C LYS A 17 -0.58 -2.75 -8.64
N ALA A 18 -1.79 -3.00 -9.14
CA ALA A 18 -3.01 -2.46 -8.57
C ALA A 18 -3.19 -2.87 -7.09
N ALA A 19 -2.94 -4.14 -6.76
CA ALA A 19 -3.01 -4.64 -5.39
C ALA A 19 -2.04 -3.91 -4.45
N VAL A 20 -0.79 -3.70 -4.88
CA VAL A 20 0.21 -2.94 -4.11
C VAL A 20 -0.25 -1.49 -3.92
N PHE A 21 -0.71 -0.81 -4.97
CA PHE A 21 -1.25 0.55 -4.86
C PHE A 21 -2.43 0.64 -3.88
N CYS A 22 -3.38 -0.30 -3.96
CA CYS A 22 -4.51 -0.36 -3.03
C CYS A 22 -4.05 -0.60 -1.59
N MET A 23 -3.09 -1.48 -1.34
CA MET A 23 -2.56 -1.70 0.02
C MET A 23 -1.92 -0.44 0.60
N VAL A 24 -1.15 0.30 -0.20
CA VAL A 24 -0.57 1.59 0.23
C VAL A 24 -1.69 2.57 0.56
N ALA A 25 -2.64 2.79 -0.35
CA ALA A 25 -3.76 3.70 -0.14
C ALA A 25 -4.60 3.34 1.10
N PHE A 26 -4.88 2.05 1.32
CA PHE A 26 -5.58 1.59 2.52
C PHE A 26 -4.78 1.77 3.80
N THR A 27 -3.44 1.66 3.73
CA THR A 27 -2.58 1.94 4.87
C THR A 27 -2.66 3.40 5.30
N PHE A 28 -2.75 4.32 4.34
CA PHE A 28 -2.98 5.75 4.62
C PHE A 28 -4.42 6.04 5.09
N ALA A 29 -5.42 5.40 4.50
CA ALA A 29 -6.83 5.67 4.81
C ALA A 29 -7.32 5.03 6.13
N LEU A 30 -6.85 3.83 6.46
CA LEU A 30 -7.31 3.04 7.62
C LEU A 30 -6.30 3.00 8.77
N GLY A 31 -5.04 3.39 8.52
CA GLY A 31 -3.93 3.30 9.45
C GLY A 31 -3.18 1.97 9.37
N GLU A 32 -1.89 2.01 9.73
CA GLU A 32 -0.99 0.85 9.69
C GLU A 32 -1.46 -0.31 10.58
N GLU A 33 -2.01 -0.03 11.77
CA GLU A 33 -2.42 -1.08 12.70
C GLU A 33 -3.52 -1.98 12.14
N ARG A 34 -4.50 -1.40 11.44
CA ARG A 34 -5.58 -2.18 10.81
C ARG A 34 -5.11 -2.96 9.59
N MET A 35 -4.12 -2.44 8.87
CA MET A 35 -3.56 -3.10 7.70
C MET A 35 -2.56 -4.21 8.05
N GLN A 36 -1.81 -4.07 9.14
CA GLN A 36 -0.78 -5.01 9.59
C GLN A 36 -1.19 -6.50 9.53
N PRO A 37 -2.37 -6.95 10.02
CA PRO A 37 -2.77 -8.35 9.94
C PRO A 37 -2.98 -8.85 8.51
N HIS A 38 -3.39 -7.98 7.58
CA HIS A 38 -3.54 -8.32 6.16
C HIS A 38 -2.19 -8.39 5.43
N LEU A 39 -1.19 -7.66 5.92
CA LEU A 39 0.15 -7.62 5.37
C LEU A 39 1.03 -8.80 5.81
N LYS A 40 0.67 -9.51 6.88
CA LYS A 40 1.39 -10.70 7.37
C LYS A 40 1.46 -11.85 6.37
N HIS A 41 0.53 -11.93 5.43
CA HIS A 41 0.53 -12.96 4.39
C HIS A 41 1.53 -12.67 3.26
N LEU A 42 2.10 -11.47 3.19
CA LEU A 42 3.16 -11.17 2.23
C LEU A 42 4.50 -11.72 2.72
N SER A 43 5.33 -12.19 1.78
CA SER A 43 6.71 -12.53 2.08
C SER A 43 7.50 -11.31 2.55
N VAL A 44 8.53 -11.54 3.36
CA VAL A 44 9.37 -10.47 3.96
C VAL A 44 9.84 -9.44 2.92
N SER A 45 10.27 -9.90 1.73
CA SER A 45 10.72 -9.02 0.65
C SER A 45 9.63 -8.10 0.13
N LYS A 46 8.41 -8.62 -0.06
CA LYS A 46 7.26 -7.83 -0.54
C LYS A 46 6.78 -6.86 0.53
N TYR A 47 6.79 -7.28 1.80
CA TYR A 47 6.46 -6.41 2.91
C TYR A 47 7.42 -5.23 2.99
N ARG A 48 8.74 -5.48 2.89
CA ARG A 48 9.75 -4.40 2.84
C ARG A 48 9.54 -3.47 1.66
N LEU A 49 9.25 -4.01 0.48
CA LEU A 49 8.95 -3.21 -0.70
C LEU A 49 7.71 -2.32 -0.49
N LEU A 50 6.63 -2.88 0.07
CA LEU A 50 5.43 -2.12 0.41
C LEU A 50 5.73 -0.99 1.40
N GLN A 51 6.53 -1.26 2.43
CA GLN A 51 6.97 -0.26 3.41
C GLN A 51 7.73 0.89 2.73
N VAL A 52 8.61 0.60 1.77
CA VAL A 52 9.29 1.64 0.96
C VAL A 52 8.28 2.48 0.18
N TYR A 53 7.26 1.86 -0.44
CA TYR A 53 6.21 2.60 -1.16
C TYR A 53 5.37 3.47 -0.24
N ILE A 54 5.04 3.00 0.97
CA ILE A 54 4.33 3.79 1.99
C ILE A 54 5.20 4.98 2.41
N SER A 55 6.46 4.77 2.78
CA SER A 55 7.39 5.85 3.15
C SER A 55 7.52 6.89 2.04
N LYS A 56 7.68 6.43 0.79
CA LYS A 56 7.78 7.32 -0.38
C LYS A 56 6.50 8.12 -0.62
N GLN A 57 5.33 7.49 -0.54
CA GLN A 57 4.04 8.19 -0.66
C GLN A 57 3.80 9.17 0.49
N ARG A 58 4.30 8.88 1.70
CA ARG A 58 4.20 9.80 2.84
C ARG A 58 5.02 11.06 2.62
N GLU A 59 6.22 10.91 2.08
CA GLU A 59 7.10 12.03 1.72
C GLU A 59 6.52 12.87 0.57
N GLU A 60 5.97 12.21 -0.45
CA GLU A 60 5.33 12.86 -1.60
C GLU A 60 3.99 13.53 -1.23
N GLY A 61 3.19 12.89 -0.37
CA GLY A 61 1.93 13.42 0.17
C GLY A 61 2.13 14.62 1.10
N GLY A 62 3.30 14.73 1.74
CA GLY A 62 3.71 15.93 2.48
C GLY A 62 3.91 17.16 1.60
N ARG A 63 4.13 16.99 0.29
CA ARG A 63 4.17 18.09 -0.70
C ARG A 63 2.81 18.39 -1.33
N ALA A 64 1.85 17.47 -1.27
CA ALA A 64 0.51 17.63 -1.86
C ALA A 64 -0.53 18.19 -0.88
N GLY A 65 -0.14 18.51 0.37
CA GLY A 65 -1.02 19.02 1.43
C GLY A 65 -1.07 20.54 1.61
N ALA A 66 -0.39 21.34 0.78
CA ALA A 66 -0.59 22.78 0.75
C ALA A 66 -1.92 23.08 0.03
N ALA A 67 -3.01 23.10 0.79
CA ALA A 67 -4.29 23.62 0.31
C ALA A 67 -4.11 25.06 -0.25
N PRO A 68 -4.72 25.41 -1.40
CA PRO A 68 -4.70 26.79 -1.87
C PRO A 68 -5.51 27.68 -0.92
N PRO A 69 -5.04 28.90 -0.58
CA PRO A 69 -5.81 29.83 0.22
C PRO A 69 -6.90 30.47 -0.64
N THR A 70 -8.17 30.19 -0.34
CA THR A 70 -9.32 31.07 -0.58
C THR A 70 -10.39 30.83 0.46
#